data_AF-A0A1C5SHH0-F1
#
_entry.id   AF-A0A1C5SHH0-F1
#
_cell.length_a   1.000
_cell.length_b   1.000
_cell.length_c   1.000
_cell.angle_alpha   90.00
_cell.angle_beta   90.00
_cell.angle_gamma   90.00
#
_symmetry.space_group_name_H-M   'P 1'
#
loop_
_entity.id
_entity.type
_entity.pdbx_description
1 polymer ?
#
loop_
_entity_poly.entity_id
_entity_poly.type
_entity_poly.pdbx_seq_one_letter_code
_entity_poly.pdbx_strand_id
1 'polypeptide(L)'
;MSNKSRILINRDGFTSKLGFILACVGSAVGMGNIWMFPYRVGQFGGATFLIPYLLFVVLLGYAGLIEEFAFGRMTQTGPIGSFDYAMKSRGYKGGSVFGIIPVLGAFGIAVGYAVVVGWFIKFLVGSITGDMLRTLDSGVYFGEISGNFGHL
;
A
#
# COMPACT_ATOMS: atom_id res chain seq x y z
N MET A 1 -19.10 0.84 -34.19
CA MET A 1 -18.47 1.72 -33.17
C MET A 1 -19.41 2.00 -31.99
N SER A 2 -20.00 0.98 -31.33
CA SER A 2 -21.12 1.18 -30.39
C SER A 2 -20.87 0.71 -28.93
N ASN A 3 -19.81 -0.07 -28.67
CA ASN A 3 -19.62 -0.67 -27.34
C ASN A 3 -18.68 0.12 -26.40
N LYS A 4 -17.83 1.01 -26.96
CA LYS A 4 -16.86 1.77 -26.17
C LYS A 4 -17.48 2.96 -25.43
N SER A 5 -18.57 3.54 -25.96
CA SER A 5 -19.26 4.68 -25.36
C SER A 5 -20.06 4.30 -24.12
N ARG A 6 -20.59 3.07 -24.02
CA ARG A 6 -21.37 2.61 -22.86
C ARG A 6 -20.53 2.38 -21.59
N ILE A 7 -19.26 1.99 -21.74
CA ILE A 7 -18.32 1.76 -20.62
C ILE A 7 -17.89 3.09 -19.97
N LEU A 8 -17.84 4.19 -20.74
CA LEU A 8 -17.45 5.50 -20.21
C LEU A 8 -18.53 6.14 -19.32
N ILE A 9 -19.79 5.70 -19.43
CA ILE A 9 -20.94 6.29 -18.71
C ILE A 9 -21.06 5.75 -17.26
N ASN A 10 -20.31 4.71 -16.89
CA ASN A 10 -20.39 4.07 -15.57
C ASN A 10 -19.01 3.95 -14.91
N ARG A 11 -18.36 5.10 -14.65
CA ARG A 11 -17.16 5.15 -13.81
C ARG A 11 -17.45 5.98 -12.58
N ASP A 12 -17.44 5.33 -11.43
CA ASP A 12 -17.54 6.02 -10.16
C ASP A 12 -16.30 6.90 -9.95
N GLY A 13 -16.56 8.18 -9.67
CA GLY A 13 -15.56 9.19 -9.36
C GLY A 13 -15.80 9.76 -7.98
N PHE A 14 -14.77 10.37 -7.39
CA PHE A 14 -14.91 11.04 -6.10
C PHE A 14 -15.78 12.29 -6.24
N THR A 15 -16.83 12.39 -5.43
CA THR A 15 -17.74 13.54 -5.39
C THR A 15 -17.08 14.82 -4.87
N SER A 16 -16.04 14.70 -4.02
CA SER A 16 -15.34 15.85 -3.43
C SER A 16 -13.81 15.74 -3.57
N LYS A 17 -13.16 16.88 -3.81
CA LYS A 17 -11.69 16.99 -3.87
C LYS A 17 -11.04 16.58 -2.54
N LEU A 18 -11.67 16.96 -1.42
CA LEU A 18 -11.20 16.57 -0.09
C LEU A 18 -11.30 15.07 0.13
N GLY A 19 -12.39 14.43 -0.31
CA GLY A 19 -12.54 12.97 -0.23
C GLY A 19 -11.47 12.23 -1.02
N PHE A 20 -11.13 12.73 -2.21
CA PHE A 20 -10.02 12.19 -3.00
C PHE A 20 -8.67 12.33 -2.28
N ILE A 21 -8.36 13.52 -1.77
CA ILE A 21 -7.08 13.77 -1.05
C ILE A 21 -6.98 12.89 0.18
N LEU A 22 -8.05 12.78 0.99
CA LEU A 22 -8.06 11.95 2.19
C LEU A 22 -7.90 10.46 1.86
N ALA A 23 -8.53 9.97 0.80
CA ALA A 23 -8.35 8.58 0.34
C ALA A 23 -6.89 8.32 -0.09
N CYS A 24 -6.27 9.25 -0.81
CA CYS A 24 -4.86 9.14 -1.20
C CYS A 24 -3.92 9.18 0.02
N VAL A 25 -4.14 10.08 0.97
CA VAL A 25 -3.33 10.19 2.20
C VAL A 25 -3.49 8.92 3.04
N GLY A 26 -4.71 8.41 3.20
CA GLY A 26 -4.97 7.16 3.95
C GLY A 26 -4.30 5.94 3.31
N SER A 27 -4.18 5.90 1.97
CA SER A 27 -3.44 4.86 1.27
C SER A 27 -1.92 5.00 1.42
N ALA A 28 -1.41 6.23 1.46
CA ALA A 28 0.03 6.51 1.56
C ALA A 28 0.59 6.32 2.99
N VAL A 29 -0.22 6.59 4.02
CA VAL A 29 0.21 6.47 5.42
C VAL A 29 -0.09 5.06 5.93
N GLY A 30 0.94 4.22 5.94
CA GLY A 30 0.86 2.84 6.42
C GLY A 30 1.59 2.58 7.74
N MET A 31 1.38 1.38 8.28
CA MET A 31 2.07 0.87 9.48
C MET A 31 3.60 0.98 9.35
N GLY A 32 4.14 0.79 8.14
CA GLY A 32 5.55 1.02 7.79
C GLY A 32 6.14 2.33 8.34
N ASN A 33 5.39 3.43 8.24
CA ASN A 33 5.85 4.74 8.72
C ASN A 33 5.80 4.86 10.25
N ILE A 34 5.00 4.05 10.93
CA ILE A 34 4.82 4.12 12.39
C ILE A 34 5.99 3.45 13.12
N TRP A 35 6.45 2.30 12.63
CA TRP A 35 7.46 1.48 13.31
C TRP A 35 8.86 1.52 12.67
N MET A 36 8.95 1.47 11.34
CA MET A 36 10.23 1.29 10.64
C MET A 36 10.99 2.61 10.51
N PHE A 37 10.26 3.71 10.35
CA PHE A 37 10.84 5.05 10.31
C PHE A 37 11.60 5.40 11.61
N PRO A 38 10.98 5.37 12.81
CA PRO A 38 11.70 5.70 14.04
C PRO A 38 12.84 4.71 14.32
N TYR A 39 12.65 3.43 13.99
CA TYR A 39 13.72 2.43 14.10
C TYR A 39 14.93 2.78 13.24
N ARG A 40 14.73 3.14 11.97
CA ARG A 40 15.82 3.54 11.06
C ARG A 40 16.46 4.86 11.48
N VAL A 41 15.67 5.84 11.93
CA VAL A 41 16.18 7.09 12.50
C VAL A 41 17.10 6.78 13.70
N GLY A 42 16.67 5.91 14.60
CA GLY A 42 17.47 5.50 15.76
C GLY A 42 18.79 4.80 15.37
N GLN A 43 18.78 3.96 14.34
CA GLN A 43 19.99 3.24 13.89
C GLN A 43 20.97 4.12 13.09
N PHE A 44 20.47 5.01 12.23
CA PHE A 44 21.30 5.74 11.26
C PHE A 44 21.69 7.15 11.72
N GLY A 45 21.95 7.33 13.02
CA GLY A 45 22.47 8.61 13.55
C GLY A 45 21.41 9.68 13.79
N GLY A 46 20.16 9.28 14.06
CA GLY A 46 19.09 10.17 14.51
C GLY A 46 18.75 11.24 13.48
N ALA A 47 18.96 12.51 13.84
CA ALA A 47 18.57 13.64 13.03
C ALA A 47 19.34 13.75 11.71
N THR A 48 20.57 13.24 11.63
CA THR A 48 21.37 13.30 10.39
C THR A 48 20.76 12.44 9.27
N PHE A 49 20.09 11.35 9.61
CA PHE A 49 19.35 10.51 8.65
C PHE A 49 18.18 11.26 7.98
N LEU A 50 17.59 12.25 8.66
CA LEU A 50 16.44 12.99 8.14
C LEU A 50 16.78 13.81 6.90
N ILE A 51 18.02 14.31 6.78
CA ILE A 51 18.43 15.17 5.67
C ILE A 51 18.32 14.44 4.31
N PRO A 52 19.01 13.30 4.09
CA PRO A 52 18.85 12.55 2.84
C PRO A 52 17.44 11.95 2.73
N TYR A 53 16.82 11.54 3.84
CA TYR A 53 15.46 10.99 3.83
C TYR A 53 14.44 11.99 3.24
N LEU A 54 14.42 13.23 3.74
CA LEU A 54 13.50 14.27 3.26
C LEU A 54 13.77 14.65 1.81
N LEU A 55 15.04 14.72 1.41
CA LEU A 55 15.44 14.97 0.03
C LEU A 55 14.83 13.92 -0.91
N PHE A 56 15.02 12.63 -0.62
CA PHE A 56 14.49 11.56 -1.45
C PHE A 56 12.97 11.45 -1.39
N VAL A 57 12.35 11.70 -0.23
CA VAL A 57 10.89 11.72 -0.10
C VAL A 57 10.28 12.80 -0.99
N VAL A 58 10.82 14.02 -1.00
CA VAL A 58 10.34 15.10 -1.86
C VAL A 58 10.60 14.77 -3.34
N LEU A 59 11.80 14.29 -3.68
CA LEU A 59 12.18 14.01 -5.06
C LEU A 59 11.35 12.86 -5.66
N LEU A 60 11.29 11.72 -4.98
CA LEU A 60 10.55 10.54 -5.45
C LEU A 60 9.04 10.74 -5.31
N GLY A 61 8.59 11.43 -4.27
CA GLY A 61 7.18 11.78 -4.10
C GLY A 61 6.70 12.71 -5.20
N TYR A 62 7.47 13.75 -5.53
CA TYR A 62 7.12 14.68 -6.61
C TYR A 62 7.17 14.00 -7.97
N ALA A 63 8.30 13.41 -8.36
CA ALA A 63 8.45 12.82 -9.69
C ALA A 63 7.52 11.61 -9.87
N GLY A 64 7.49 10.68 -8.91
CA GLY A 64 6.74 9.44 -9.01
C GLY A 64 5.22 9.64 -8.94
N LEU A 65 4.71 10.46 -8.01
CA LEU A 65 3.25 10.65 -7.91
C LEU A 65 2.69 11.44 -9.08
N ILE A 66 3.42 12.45 -9.57
CA ILE A 66 2.99 13.22 -10.75
C ILE A 66 2.96 12.32 -11.98
N GLU A 67 3.97 11.47 -12.16
CA GLU A 67 4.01 10.49 -13.24
C GLU A 67 2.82 9.52 -13.16
N GLU A 68 2.60 8.88 -12.02
CA GLU A 68 1.53 7.90 -11.82
C GLU A 68 0.15 8.53 -12.07
N PHE A 69 -0.08 9.74 -11.56
CA PHE A 69 -1.35 10.45 -11.78
C PHE A 69 -1.52 10.92 -13.22
N ALA A 70 -0.47 11.42 -13.87
CA ALA A 70 -0.54 11.81 -15.28
C ALA A 70 -0.79 10.60 -16.19
N PHE A 71 -0.09 9.50 -15.92
CA PHE A 71 -0.23 8.25 -16.65
C PHE A 71 -1.61 7.62 -16.48
N GLY A 72 -2.14 7.59 -15.25
CA GLY A 72 -3.49 7.14 -14.95
C GLY A 72 -4.57 8.01 -15.61
N ARG A 73 -4.39 9.34 -15.64
CA ARG A 73 -5.33 10.26 -16.34
C ARG A 73 -5.31 10.10 -17.85
N MET A 74 -4.14 9.85 -18.44
CA MET A 74 -3.99 9.65 -19.89
C MET A 74 -4.60 8.32 -20.35
N THR A 75 -4.32 7.24 -19.64
CA THR A 75 -4.77 5.89 -20.01
C THR A 75 -6.21 5.65 -19.61
N GLN A 76 -6.67 6.27 -18.52
CA GLN A 76 -8.00 6.09 -17.96
C GLN A 76 -8.33 4.61 -17.67
N THR A 77 -7.34 3.77 -17.39
CA THR A 77 -7.53 2.33 -17.07
C THR A 77 -6.77 1.93 -15.80
N GLY A 78 -6.98 0.70 -15.32
CA GLY A 78 -6.16 0.14 -14.24
C GLY A 78 -4.74 -0.25 -14.71
N PRO A 79 -3.86 -0.70 -13.80
CA PRO A 79 -2.44 -0.93 -14.09
C PRO A 79 -2.19 -1.79 -15.35
N ILE A 80 -2.88 -2.93 -15.47
CA ILE A 80 -2.76 -3.84 -16.63
C ILE A 80 -3.06 -3.15 -17.96
N GLY A 81 -4.13 -2.33 -18.01
CA GLY A 81 -4.52 -1.62 -19.23
C GLY A 81 -3.60 -0.43 -19.53
N SER A 82 -3.04 0.20 -18.50
CA SER A 82 -2.15 1.35 -18.65
C SER A 82 -0.81 0.92 -19.24
N PHE A 83 -0.23 -0.17 -18.73
CA PHE A 83 0.99 -0.75 -19.30
C PHE A 83 0.77 -1.34 -20.71
N ASP A 84 -0.41 -1.91 -20.98
CA ASP A 84 -0.78 -2.35 -22.33
C ASP A 84 -0.89 -1.17 -23.31
N TYR A 85 -1.49 -0.05 -22.89
CA TYR A 85 -1.57 1.18 -23.68
C TYR A 85 -0.16 1.74 -24.00
N ALA A 86 0.73 1.80 -23.02
CA ALA A 86 2.09 2.31 -23.19
C ALA A 86 2.95 1.47 -24.14
N MET A 87 2.79 0.14 -24.13
CA MET A 87 3.50 -0.75 -25.05
C MET A 87 2.91 -0.68 -26.46
N LYS A 88 1.58 -0.64 -26.58
CA LYS A 88 0.89 -0.50 -27.87
C LYS A 88 1.21 0.82 -28.56
N SER A 89 1.35 1.92 -27.82
CA SER A 89 1.74 3.22 -28.40
C SER A 89 3.15 3.23 -28.99
N ARG A 90 4.01 2.28 -28.58
CA ARG A 90 5.36 2.05 -29.13
C ARG A 90 5.44 0.88 -30.13
N GLY A 91 4.31 0.28 -30.51
CA GLY A 91 4.25 -0.81 -31.48
C GLY A 91 4.58 -2.20 -30.93
N TYR A 92 4.77 -2.34 -29.61
CA TYR A 92 5.09 -3.62 -28.97
C TYR A 92 3.84 -4.32 -28.44
N LYS A 93 3.80 -5.65 -28.52
CA LYS A 93 2.77 -6.51 -27.93
C LYS A 93 3.27 -7.06 -26.58
N GLY A 94 2.38 -7.22 -25.60
CA GLY A 94 2.70 -7.83 -24.31
C GLY A 94 2.70 -6.90 -23.09
N GLY A 95 2.28 -5.64 -23.23
CA GLY A 95 2.23 -4.70 -22.10
C GLY A 95 1.29 -5.13 -20.96
N SER A 96 0.25 -5.93 -21.26
CA SER A 96 -0.62 -6.50 -20.23
C SER A 96 0.12 -7.41 -19.24
N VAL A 97 1.18 -8.12 -19.68
CA VAL A 97 1.95 -9.02 -18.80
C VAL A 97 2.75 -8.21 -17.78
N PHE A 98 3.35 -7.10 -18.22
CA PHE A 98 4.08 -6.21 -17.33
C PHE A 98 3.19 -5.54 -16.29
N GLY A 99 1.94 -5.22 -16.66
CA GLY A 99 0.99 -4.66 -15.71
C GLY A 99 0.45 -5.64 -14.68
N ILE A 100 0.66 -6.96 -14.83
CA ILE A 100 0.33 -7.96 -13.80
C ILE A 100 1.34 -7.90 -12.65
N ILE A 101 2.59 -7.55 -12.91
CA ILE A 101 3.67 -7.49 -11.90
C ILE A 101 3.30 -6.58 -10.72
N PRO A 102 2.92 -5.29 -10.90
CA PRO A 102 2.53 -4.44 -9.78
C PRO A 102 1.24 -4.91 -9.10
N VAL A 103 0.32 -5.56 -9.83
CA VAL A 103 -0.92 -6.12 -9.25
C VAL A 103 -0.61 -7.29 -8.31
N LEU A 104 0.26 -8.22 -8.72
CA LEU A 104 0.71 -9.32 -7.88
C LEU A 104 1.51 -8.81 -6.66
N GLY A 105 2.34 -7.79 -6.85
CA GLY A 105 3.06 -7.14 -5.75
C GLY A 105 2.11 -6.55 -4.71
N ALA A 106 1.12 -5.76 -5.16
CA ALA A 106 0.11 -5.19 -4.29
C ALA A 106 -0.71 -6.27 -3.57
N PHE A 107 -1.07 -7.35 -4.26
CA PHE A 107 -1.76 -8.48 -3.66
C PHE A 107 -0.93 -9.19 -2.58
N GLY A 108 0.36 -9.45 -2.85
CA GLY A 108 1.26 -10.06 -1.87
C GLY A 108 1.41 -9.22 -0.60
N ILE A 109 1.53 -7.90 -0.76
CA ILE A 109 1.55 -6.97 0.38
C ILE A 109 0.22 -6.99 1.12
N ALA A 110 -0.92 -6.98 0.42
CA ALA A 110 -2.24 -7.03 1.05
C ALA A 110 -2.45 -8.29 1.90
N VAL A 111 -2.01 -9.46 1.41
CA VAL A 111 -2.07 -10.71 2.18
C VAL A 111 -1.23 -10.62 3.45
N GLY A 112 0.02 -10.14 3.35
CA GLY A 112 0.87 -9.95 4.52
C GLY A 112 0.27 -8.98 5.55
N TYR A 113 -0.27 -7.85 5.08
CA TYR A 113 -0.93 -6.88 5.94
C TYR A 113 -2.22 -7.43 6.58
N ALA A 114 -2.98 -8.27 5.87
CA ALA A 114 -4.19 -8.89 6.43
C ALA A 114 -3.87 -9.76 7.66
N VAL A 115 -2.77 -10.51 7.63
CA VAL A 115 -2.31 -11.32 8.78
C VAL A 115 -1.94 -10.42 9.96
N VAL A 116 -1.15 -9.37 9.72
CA VAL A 116 -0.73 -8.42 10.77
C VAL A 116 -1.94 -7.70 11.38
N VAL A 117 -2.92 -7.30 10.57
CA VAL A 117 -4.19 -6.72 11.04
C VAL A 117 -4.97 -7.73 11.89
N GLY A 118 -4.96 -9.02 11.51
CA GLY A 118 -5.55 -10.09 12.31
C GLY A 118 -4.98 -10.17 13.72
N TRP A 119 -3.65 -10.12 13.85
CA TRP A 119 -3.00 -10.03 15.17
C TRP A 119 -3.40 -8.76 15.90
N PHE A 120 -3.39 -7.60 15.25
CA PHE A 120 -3.81 -6.33 15.84
C PHE A 120 -5.22 -6.38 16.44
N ILE A 121 -6.18 -6.98 15.73
CA ILE A 121 -7.56 -7.14 16.22
C ILE A 121 -7.59 -8.08 17.44
N LYS A 122 -6.81 -9.17 17.44
CA LYS A 122 -6.71 -10.08 18.59
C LYS A 122 -6.09 -9.42 19.82
N PHE A 123 -5.09 -8.56 19.62
CA PHE A 123 -4.55 -7.71 20.70
C PHE A 123 -5.58 -6.71 21.21
N LEU A 124 -6.35 -6.08 20.31
CA LEU A 124 -7.40 -5.14 20.70
C LEU A 124 -8.49 -5.82 21.52
N VAL A 125 -9.00 -6.96 21.07
CA VAL A 125 -10.00 -7.75 21.82
C VAL A 125 -9.41 -8.21 23.16
N GLY A 126 -8.18 -8.71 23.18
CA GLY A 126 -7.49 -9.08 24.43
C GLY A 126 -7.31 -7.93 25.41
N SER A 127 -7.10 -6.72 24.89
CA SER A 127 -6.98 -5.49 25.70
C SER A 127 -8.33 -5.10 26.31
N ILE A 128 -9.43 -5.27 25.56
CA ILE A 128 -10.78 -4.95 26.01
C ILE A 128 -11.28 -6.00 27.04
N THR A 129 -11.05 -7.29 26.78
CA THR A 129 -11.45 -8.39 27.69
C THR A 129 -10.56 -8.46 28.94
N GLY A 130 -9.36 -7.88 28.89
CA GLY A 130 -8.39 -7.89 29.98
C GLY A 130 -7.52 -9.14 30.06
N ASP A 131 -7.67 -10.09 29.13
CA ASP A 131 -6.84 -11.30 29.03
C ASP A 131 -5.38 -10.94 28.72
N MET A 132 -5.16 -9.93 27.87
CA MET A 132 -3.81 -9.41 27.58
C MET A 132 -3.14 -8.83 28.84
N LEU A 133 -3.91 -8.14 29.69
CA LEU A 133 -3.39 -7.49 30.91
C LEU A 133 -3.13 -8.49 32.05
N ARG A 134 -3.77 -9.66 31.99
CA ARG A 134 -3.59 -10.75 32.97
C ARG A 134 -2.36 -11.62 32.68
N THR A 135 -1.83 -11.55 31.47
CA THR A 135 -0.65 -12.32 31.07
C THR A 135 0.63 -11.55 31.46
N LEU A 136 1.57 -12.20 32.14
CA LEU A 136 2.79 -11.54 32.65
C LEU A 136 3.73 -11.04 31.54
N ASP A 137 3.66 -11.63 30.34
CA ASP A 137 4.55 -11.33 29.22
C ASP A 137 3.76 -11.22 27.91
N SER A 138 3.91 -10.09 27.22
CA SER A 138 3.28 -9.81 25.93
C SER A 138 3.76 -10.77 24.82
N GLY A 139 4.98 -11.31 24.94
CA GLY A 139 5.55 -12.26 24.00
C GLY A 139 4.87 -13.63 24.04
N VAL A 140 4.46 -14.08 25.22
CA VAL A 140 3.75 -15.36 25.38
C VAL A 140 2.35 -15.26 24.78
N TYR A 141 1.65 -14.16 25.04
CA TYR A 141 0.34 -13.88 24.46
C TYR A 141 0.39 -13.74 22.93
N PHE A 142 1.45 -13.12 22.38
CA PHE A 142 1.68 -13.10 20.93
C PHE A 142 1.89 -14.50 20.37
N GLY A 143 2.67 -15.35 21.05
CA GLY A 143 2.92 -16.74 20.63
C GLY A 143 1.65 -17.58 20.54
N GLU A 144 0.71 -17.38 21.47
CA GLU A 144 -0.59 -18.05 21.45
C GLU A 144 -1.48 -17.57 20.30
N ILE A 145 -1.50 -16.26 20.02
CA ILE A 145 -2.34 -15.65 18.98
C ILE A 145 -1.80 -15.89 17.57
N SER A 146 -0.48 -15.85 17.41
CA SER A 146 0.17 -16.01 16.11
C SER A 146 0.08 -17.44 15.58
N GLY A 147 -0.28 -18.40 16.45
CA GLY A 147 -0.37 -19.81 16.13
C GLY A 147 1.01 -20.45 16.04
N ASN A 148 1.09 -21.75 16.36
CA ASN A 148 2.29 -22.52 16.09
C ASN A 148 2.37 -22.72 14.57
N PHE A 149 3.09 -21.84 13.87
CA PHE A 149 3.56 -22.11 12.51
C PHE A 149 4.57 -23.25 12.62
N GLY A 150 4.05 -24.48 12.64
CA GLY A 150 4.78 -25.68 12.96
C GLY A 150 6.17 -25.69 12.33
N HIS A 151 7.18 -25.69 13.21
CA HIS A 151 8.41 -26.38 12.90
C HIS A 151 8.03 -27.85 12.64
N LEU A 152 8.23 -28.30 11.41
CA LEU A 152 8.83 -29.62 11.22
C LEU A 152 10.30 -29.52 11.64
#